data_AF-A0A434V1J1-F1
#
_entry.id   AF-A0A434V1J1-F1
#
_cell.length_a   1.000
_cell.length_b   1.000
_cell.length_c   1.000
_cell.angle_alpha   90.00
_cell.angle_beta   90.00
_cell.angle_gamma   90.00
#
_symmetry.space_group_name_H-M   'P 1'
#
loop_
_entity.id
_entity.type
_entity.pdbx_description
1 polymer ?
#
loop_
_entity_poly.entity_id
_entity_poly.type
_entity_poly.pdbx_seq_one_letter_code
_entity_poly.pdbx_strand_id
1 'polypeptide(L)'
;MTERTFARAALLAPLVASAIAMSGCVGSPTYGTDKTAAEQLADDVSGAIAITPKHRDPIDYKPRPDLVKPAPGQKENLPAPQESIQTASADWPESPEARRARIRADATAHQNDPNYQPEAV
;
A
#
# COMPACT_ATOMS: atom_id res chain seq x y z
N MET A 1 15.78 -4.13 -41.27
CA MET A 1 15.46 -3.62 -39.91
C MET A 1 14.63 -4.60 -39.07
N THR A 2 13.93 -5.56 -39.68
CA THR A 2 13.00 -6.50 -39.03
C THR A 2 13.69 -7.61 -38.21
N GLU A 3 14.80 -8.17 -38.65
CA GLU A 3 15.41 -9.32 -37.94
C GLU A 3 15.97 -8.96 -36.55
N ARG A 4 16.58 -7.78 -36.42
CA ARG A 4 17.06 -7.26 -35.12
C ARG A 4 15.91 -6.97 -34.14
N THR A 5 14.74 -6.56 -34.63
CA THR A 5 13.56 -6.34 -33.78
C THR A 5 12.95 -7.67 -33.34
N PHE A 6 12.92 -8.69 -34.21
CA PHE A 6 12.45 -10.03 -33.82
C PHE A 6 13.38 -10.70 -32.79
N ALA A 7 14.70 -10.61 -32.97
CA ALA A 7 15.66 -11.14 -32.01
C ALA A 7 15.57 -10.45 -30.63
N ARG A 8 15.34 -9.13 -30.60
CA ARG A 8 15.13 -8.37 -29.37
C ARG A 8 13.79 -8.72 -28.70
N ALA A 9 12.73 -8.87 -29.47
CA ALA A 9 11.42 -9.28 -28.96
C ALA A 9 11.48 -10.71 -28.37
N ALA A 10 12.17 -11.64 -29.03
CA ALA A 10 12.35 -13.01 -28.55
C ALA A 10 13.14 -13.08 -27.23
N LEU A 11 14.00 -12.10 -26.95
CA LEU A 11 14.80 -12.04 -25.72
C LEU A 11 14.06 -11.29 -24.59
N LEU A 12 13.33 -10.23 -24.91
CA LEU A 12 12.59 -9.42 -23.93
C LEU A 12 11.28 -10.05 -23.48
N ALA A 13 10.57 -10.76 -24.36
CA ALA A 13 9.29 -11.40 -24.04
C ALA A 13 9.38 -12.40 -22.85
N PRO A 14 10.33 -13.36 -22.82
CA PRO A 14 10.44 -14.27 -21.68
C PRO A 14 10.90 -13.58 -20.39
N LEU A 15 11.72 -12.52 -20.49
CA LEU A 15 12.15 -11.72 -19.34
C LEU A 15 10.94 -11.04 -18.66
N VAL A 16 10.09 -10.39 -19.45
CA VAL A 16 8.88 -9.71 -18.94
C VAL A 16 7.89 -10.73 -18.38
N ALA A 17 7.67 -11.84 -19.08
CA ALA A 17 6.79 -12.91 -18.60
C ALA A 17 7.27 -13.49 -17.26
N SER A 18 8.58 -13.67 -17.09
CA SER A 18 9.18 -14.18 -15.86
C SER A 18 9.05 -13.18 -14.71
N ALA A 19 9.25 -11.88 -14.98
CA ALA A 19 9.07 -10.82 -13.99
C ALA A 19 7.61 -10.75 -13.49
N ILE A 20 6.62 -10.87 -14.38
CA ILE A 20 5.20 -10.91 -14.02
C ILE A 20 4.91 -12.17 -13.18
N ALA A 21 5.36 -13.34 -13.62
CA ALA A 21 5.15 -14.60 -12.89
C ALA A 21 5.78 -14.58 -11.48
N MET A 22 6.93 -13.90 -11.31
CA MET A 22 7.61 -13.76 -10.02
C MET A 22 7.10 -12.60 -9.15
N SER A 23 6.39 -11.62 -9.71
CA SER A 23 5.87 -10.47 -8.96
C SER A 23 4.72 -10.80 -8.00
N GLY A 24 4.16 -12.02 -8.09
CA GLY A 24 2.99 -12.46 -7.33
C GLY A 24 3.29 -13.47 -6.22
N CYS A 25 4.42 -13.39 -5.52
CA CYS A 25 4.77 -14.31 -4.43
C CYS A 25 3.60 -14.54 -3.44
N VAL A 26 2.97 -15.70 -3.60
CA VAL A 26 2.24 -16.59 -2.67
C VAL A 26 1.52 -15.90 -1.50
N GLY A 27 0.21 -15.73 -1.64
CA GLY A 27 -0.70 -15.40 -0.53
C GLY A 27 -0.97 -13.92 -0.38
N SER A 28 -1.83 -13.38 -1.25
CA SER A 28 -2.31 -12.01 -1.11
C SER A 28 -3.58 -12.00 -0.26
N PRO A 29 -3.65 -11.19 0.81
CA PRO A 29 -4.83 -11.10 1.65
C PRO A 29 -6.03 -10.57 0.85
N THR A 30 -7.22 -11.06 1.17
CA THR A 30 -8.45 -10.61 0.51
C THR A 30 -9.09 -9.41 1.17
N TYR A 31 -8.54 -8.91 2.29
CA TYR A 31 -9.01 -7.75 3.08
C TYR A 31 -10.54 -7.59 3.19
N GLY A 32 -11.29 -8.70 3.19
CA GLY A 32 -12.75 -8.70 3.25
C GLY A 32 -13.49 -8.31 1.97
N THR A 33 -12.80 -8.26 0.83
CA THR A 33 -13.37 -7.95 -0.50
C THR A 33 -13.52 -9.20 -1.39
N ASP A 34 -13.45 -10.41 -0.80
CA ASP A 34 -13.51 -11.74 -1.45
C ASP A 34 -12.49 -12.00 -2.58
N LYS A 35 -11.73 -10.98 -2.98
CA LYS A 35 -10.69 -10.98 -4.00
C LYS A 35 -9.34 -10.71 -3.37
N THR A 36 -8.31 -11.34 -3.90
CA THR A 36 -6.93 -11.05 -3.47
C THR A 36 -6.53 -9.62 -3.86
N ALA A 37 -5.62 -8.98 -3.12
CA ALA A 37 -5.16 -7.63 -3.48
C ALA A 37 -4.55 -7.56 -4.89
N ALA A 38 -3.91 -8.65 -5.34
CA ALA A 38 -3.38 -8.75 -6.71
C ALA A 38 -4.50 -8.85 -7.76
N GLU A 39 -5.55 -9.64 -7.49
CA GLU A 39 -6.72 -9.75 -8.36
C GLU A 39 -7.46 -8.42 -8.46
N GLN A 40 -7.65 -7.73 -7.33
CA GLN A 40 -8.25 -6.40 -7.30
C GLN A 40 -7.44 -5.39 -8.12
N LEU A 41 -6.10 -5.39 -7.97
CA LEU A 41 -5.22 -4.52 -8.74
C LEU A 41 -5.30 -4.79 -10.25
N ALA A 42 -5.30 -6.06 -10.65
CA ALA A 42 -5.46 -6.44 -12.05
C ALA A 42 -6.84 -6.02 -12.61
N ASP A 43 -7.90 -6.17 -11.81
CA ASP A 43 -9.25 -5.73 -12.17
C ASP A 43 -9.36 -4.22 -12.35
N ASP A 44 -8.68 -3.46 -11.50
CA ASP A 44 -8.67 -1.99 -11.52
C ASP A 44 -7.86 -1.45 -12.71
N VAL A 45 -6.65 -1.98 -12.95
CA VAL A 45 -5.82 -1.58 -14.10
C VAL A 45 -6.50 -1.97 -15.41
N SER A 46 -7.03 -3.19 -15.51
CA SER A 46 -7.77 -3.64 -16.71
C SER A 46 -9.05 -2.84 -16.92
N GLY A 47 -9.74 -2.45 -15.84
CA GLY A 47 -10.92 -1.59 -15.90
C GLY A 47 -10.60 -0.16 -16.35
N ALA A 48 -9.46 0.40 -15.93
CA ALA A 48 -9.04 1.75 -16.30
C ALA A 48 -8.73 1.91 -17.80
N ILE A 49 -8.28 0.83 -18.45
CA ILE A 49 -7.98 0.81 -19.89
C ILE A 49 -9.14 0.26 -20.75
N ALA A 50 -10.23 -0.20 -20.12
CA ALA A 50 -11.36 -0.77 -20.83
C ALA A 50 -12.20 0.33 -21.51
N ILE A 51 -12.46 0.17 -22.80
CA ILE A 51 -13.30 1.10 -23.61
C ILE A 51 -14.80 0.89 -23.31
N THR A 52 -15.16 -0.33 -22.89
CA THR A 52 -16.54 -0.71 -22.58
C THR A 52 -16.73 -0.81 -21.06
N PRO A 53 -17.82 -0.29 -20.48
CA PRO A 53 -18.09 -0.42 -19.06
C PRO A 53 -18.21 -1.89 -18.64
N LYS A 54 -17.48 -2.30 -17.60
CA LYS A 54 -17.60 -3.63 -16.98
C LYS A 54 -19.00 -3.77 -16.38
N HIS A 55 -19.64 -4.92 -16.62
CA HIS A 55 -20.85 -5.31 -15.89
C HIS A 55 -20.51 -5.48 -14.41
N ARG A 56 -21.32 -4.90 -13.52
CA ARG A 56 -21.18 -5.04 -12.07
C ARG A 56 -22.44 -5.69 -11.54
N ASP A 57 -22.28 -6.84 -10.91
CA ASP A 57 -23.39 -7.50 -10.24
C ASP A 57 -23.84 -6.63 -9.05
N PRO A 58 -25.16 -6.52 -8.80
CA PRO A 58 -25.67 -5.86 -7.62
C PRO A 58 -25.12 -6.52 -6.36
N ILE A 59 -24.50 -5.74 -5.48
CA ILE A 59 -24.01 -6.24 -4.20
C ILE A 59 -25.21 -6.40 -3.26
N ASP A 60 -25.44 -7.63 -2.78
CA ASP A 60 -26.43 -7.91 -1.75
C ASP A 60 -25.93 -7.40 -0.38
N TYR A 61 -26.25 -6.14 -0.08
CA TYR A 61 -25.92 -5.53 1.19
C TYR A 61 -26.81 -6.08 2.31
N LYS A 62 -26.39 -7.20 2.90
CA LYS A 62 -27.00 -7.67 4.13
C LYS A 62 -26.64 -6.71 5.28
N PRO A 63 -27.60 -6.38 6.16
CA PRO A 63 -27.29 -5.61 7.36
C PRO A 63 -26.17 -6.32 8.13
N ARG A 64 -25.12 -5.56 8.46
CA ARG A 64 -23.99 -6.12 9.20
C ARG A 64 -24.53 -6.67 10.52
N PRO A 65 -24.10 -7.87 10.95
CA PRO A 65 -24.46 -8.37 12.27
C PRO A 65 -24.02 -7.35 13.32
N ASP A 66 -24.81 -7.21 14.37
CA ASP A 66 -24.47 -6.33 15.48
C ASP A 66 -23.06 -6.68 15.99
N LEU A 67 -22.30 -5.63 16.33
CA LEU A 67 -20.99 -5.80 16.95
C LEU A 67 -21.15 -6.72 18.16
N VAL A 68 -20.43 -7.85 18.15
CA VAL A 68 -20.38 -8.77 19.29
C VAL A 68 -19.73 -8.01 20.43
N LYS A 69 -20.58 -7.42 21.28
CA LYS A 69 -20.12 -6.74 22.49
C LYS A 69 -19.59 -7.83 23.42
N PRO A 70 -18.40 -7.66 24.00
CA PRO A 70 -17.92 -8.56 25.04
C PRO A 70 -18.98 -8.64 26.15
N ALA A 71 -19.11 -9.82 26.78
CA ALA A 71 -20.12 -10.06 27.79
C ALA A 71 -20.03 -9.00 28.92
N PRO A 72 -21.15 -8.59 29.53
CA PRO A 72 -21.12 -7.67 30.66
C PRO A 72 -20.19 -8.22 31.75
N GLY A 73 -19.12 -7.47 32.07
CA GLY A 73 -18.03 -7.89 32.97
C GLY A 73 -16.69 -8.24 32.30
N GLN A 74 -16.61 -8.33 30.96
CA GLN A 74 -15.35 -8.58 30.23
C GLN A 74 -14.66 -7.30 29.71
N LYS A 75 -15.25 -6.13 29.94
CA LYS A 75 -14.69 -4.83 29.50
C LYS A 75 -13.42 -4.40 30.26
N GLU A 76 -13.06 -5.10 31.33
CA GLU A 76 -12.16 -4.56 32.35
C GLU A 76 -10.69 -4.99 32.19
N ASN A 77 -10.38 -5.90 31.26
CA ASN A 77 -9.01 -6.32 31.00
C ASN A 77 -8.53 -5.89 29.61
N LEU A 78 -8.87 -4.66 29.23
CA LEU A 78 -8.15 -4.01 28.14
C LEU A 78 -6.74 -3.71 28.66
N PRO A 79 -5.68 -4.09 27.93
CA PRO A 79 -4.35 -3.59 28.24
C PRO A 79 -4.42 -2.07 28.33
N ALA A 80 -3.66 -1.49 29.26
CA ALA A 80 -3.58 -0.03 29.37
C ALA A 80 -3.30 0.56 27.97
N PRO A 81 -3.93 1.70 27.62
CA PRO A 81 -3.65 2.39 26.37
C PRO A 81 -2.13 2.49 26.17
N GLN A 82 -1.65 2.21 24.96
CA GLN A 82 -0.24 2.44 24.67
C GLN A 82 0.09 3.90 24.97
N GLU A 83 1.11 4.09 25.81
CA GLU A 83 1.64 5.41 26.11
C GLU A 83 1.98 6.11 24.79
N SER A 84 1.52 7.34 24.63
CA SER A 84 1.77 8.08 23.40
C SER A 84 3.27 8.24 23.22
N ILE A 85 3.80 7.95 22.02
CA ILE A 85 5.22 8.13 21.65
C ILE A 85 5.58 9.63 21.54
N GLN A 86 4.88 10.50 22.27
CA GLN A 86 5.16 11.93 22.31
C GLN A 86 6.43 12.24 23.10
N THR A 87 6.80 11.39 24.06
CA THR A 87 8.04 11.50 24.80
C THR A 87 9.16 10.81 24.00
N ALA A 88 10.23 11.55 23.69
CA ALA A 88 11.46 10.99 23.13
C ALA A 88 11.87 9.76 23.97
N SER A 89 11.81 8.56 23.39
CA SER A 89 12.31 7.37 24.06
C SER A 89 13.83 7.35 23.96
N ALA A 90 14.52 6.55 24.78
CA ALA A 90 15.98 6.44 24.68
C ALA A 90 16.46 5.98 23.29
N ASP A 91 15.63 5.23 22.57
CA ASP A 91 15.89 4.77 21.19
C ASP A 91 15.57 5.85 20.13
N TRP A 92 14.77 6.87 20.48
CA TRP A 92 14.31 7.93 19.60
C TRP A 92 14.61 9.31 20.21
N PRO A 93 15.78 9.89 19.91
CA PRO A 93 16.20 11.19 20.45
C PRO A 93 15.22 12.33 20.14
N GLU A 94 14.45 12.21 19.05
CA GLU A 94 13.37 13.11 18.66
C GLU A 94 12.05 12.33 18.53
N SER A 95 10.93 12.94 18.93
CA SER A 95 9.61 12.34 18.70
C SER A 95 9.33 12.27 17.19
N PRO A 96 8.54 11.28 16.70
CA PRO A 96 8.23 11.17 15.28
C PRO A 96 7.59 12.43 14.68
N GLU A 97 6.82 13.16 15.49
CA GLU A 97 6.19 14.41 15.06
C GLU A 97 7.19 15.57 14.99
N ALA A 98 8.13 15.66 15.94
CA ALA A 98 9.21 16.63 15.89
C ALA A 98 10.12 16.38 14.66
N ARG A 99 10.43 15.11 14.38
CA ARG A 99 11.17 14.70 13.18
C ARG A 99 10.46 15.12 11.89
N ARG A 100 9.15 14.86 11.78
CA ARG A 100 8.35 15.27 10.61
C ARG A 100 8.32 16.78 10.44
N ALA A 101 8.19 17.54 11.53
CA ALA A 101 8.21 18.99 11.49
C ALA A 101 9.56 19.52 10.98
N ARG A 102 10.68 18.94 11.46
CA ARG A 102 12.04 19.27 11.00
C ARG A 102 12.22 19.01 9.50
N ILE A 103 11.87 17.82 9.03
CA ILE A 103 11.99 17.44 7.60
C ILE A 103 11.14 18.37 6.72
N ARG A 104 9.92 18.71 7.15
CA ARG A 104 9.06 19.62 6.39
C ARG A 104 9.64 21.04 6.33
N ALA A 105 10.18 21.54 7.44
CA ALA A 105 10.82 22.86 7.50
C ALA A 105 12.05 22.91 6.60
N ASP A 106 12.89 21.88 6.63
CA ASP A 106 14.09 21.78 5.80
C ASP A 106 13.76 21.71 4.30
N ALA A 107 12.77 20.89 3.92
CA ALA A 107 12.26 20.83 2.56
C ALA A 107 11.65 22.17 2.09
N THR A 108 11.03 22.93 3.00
CA THR A 108 10.48 24.26 2.69
C THR A 108 11.60 25.27 2.49
N ALA A 109 12.65 25.23 3.30
CA ALA A 109 13.81 26.12 3.18
C ALA A 109 14.56 25.92 1.85
N HIS A 110 14.64 24.67 1.37
CA HIS A 110 15.37 24.30 0.16
C HIS A 110 14.46 24.06 -1.07
N GLN A 111 13.22 24.53 -1.03
CA GLN A 111 12.20 24.24 -2.06
C GLN A 111 12.63 24.60 -3.50
N ASN A 112 13.53 25.59 -3.66
CA ASN A 112 13.99 26.09 -4.96
C ASN A 112 15.48 25.82 -5.23
N ASP A 113 16.12 24.97 -4.43
CA ASP A 113 17.53 24.62 -4.63
C ASP A 113 17.65 23.34 -5.49
N PRO A 114 18.12 23.44 -6.74
CA PRO A 114 18.25 22.30 -7.64
C PRO A 114 19.38 21.33 -7.23
N ASN A 115 20.27 21.72 -6.32
CA ASN A 115 21.40 20.90 -5.87
C ASN A 115 21.21 20.37 -4.44
N TYR A 116 20.06 20.62 -3.81
CA TYR A 116 19.81 20.20 -2.44
C TYR A 116 19.78 18.66 -2.32
N GLN A 117 20.51 18.15 -1.33
CA GLN A 117 20.53 16.73 -0.97
C GLN A 117 19.99 16.58 0.45
N PRO A 118 18.81 15.97 0.63
CA PRO A 118 18.27 15.75 1.97
C PRO A 118 19.16 14.79 2.76
N GLU A 119 19.32 15.05 4.05
CA GLU A 119 19.92 14.10 4.98
C GLU A 119 19.11 12.79 4.95
N ALA A 120 19.79 11.63 4.89
CA ALA A 120 19.12 10.35 4.77
C ALA A 120 18.13 10.13 5.93
N VAL A 121 16.86 9.88 5.58
CA VAL A 121 15.76 9.57 6.50
C VAL A 121 15.86 8.12 6.94
#